data_AF-A0A453E8G2-F1
#
_entry.id   AF-A0A453E8G2-F1
#
_cell.length_a   1.000
_cell.length_b   1.000
_cell.length_c   1.000
_cell.angle_alpha   90.00
_cell.angle_beta   90.00
_cell.angle_gamma   90.00
#
_symmetry.space_group_name_H-M   'P 1'
#
loop_
_entity.id
_entity.type
_entity.pdbx_description
1 polymer ?
#
loop_
_entity_poly.entity_id
_entity_poly.type
_entity_poly.pdbx_seq_one_letter_code
_entity_poly.pdbx_strand_id
1 'polypeptide(L)'
;SLIDFIKEILNRKDLSRGFQNEFDYVKIKKALRGLRVEVTHRGQMRRKYRIAGLTKDSARELRFQLSTGETKTVRDYFRETYKLQLRYDFLRCLQVGTEQKPNYLPIEVCNIVPGQRYQKKLDDGQVSKMMSIACQHPAGRETSIRKSVLENKYNSAKRANEFGIEVDSNPTSVQARVLPAPKLRYHGCASLYPENGAWNMRGKKVVNGAKVGIWACVNFCNELTEDQVRIFCGKLSEMSSTTGVNFNGAKLKIFHARSDQVEAKLREVRQQAGNMKIDLVLAILPNKNGSLYGDIKRICETDIGLMSQCCLLKNVEKSSPQFLANVALKINAKCGGRNSVFADIPVSLPVVWKQPTIIFGADVTHPSALDDTAPSIASVRFIFFNQWTSYTIVYFLHIFAICDGVSI
;
A
#
# COMPACT_ATOMS: atom_id res chain seq x y z
N SER A 1 16.61 12.66 22.95
CA SER A 1 16.33 11.73 24.07
C SER A 1 15.08 10.90 23.77
N LEU A 2 14.73 9.89 24.58
CA LEU A 2 13.45 9.19 24.40
C LEU A 2 12.24 10.10 24.67
N ILE A 3 12.38 11.08 25.56
CA ILE A 3 11.37 12.12 25.82
C ILE A 3 11.07 12.92 24.54
N ASP A 4 12.10 13.35 23.81
CA ASP A 4 11.91 14.12 22.56
C ASP A 4 11.22 13.30 21.47
N PHE A 5 11.54 12.00 21.39
CA PHE A 5 10.86 11.10 20.47
C PHE A 5 9.37 10.95 20.78
N ILE A 6 9.00 10.88 22.06
CA ILE A 6 7.57 10.82 22.46
C ILE A 6 6.85 12.13 22.15
N LYS A 7 7.51 13.28 22.37
CA LYS A 7 6.98 14.60 21.99
C LYS A 7 6.68 14.66 20.50
N GLU A 8 7.57 14.14 19.65
CA GLU A 8 7.37 14.07 18.20
C GLU A 8 6.18 13.18 17.83
N ILE A 9 6.07 11.97 18.42
CA ILE A 9 4.94 11.05 18.17
C ILE A 9 3.58 11.67 18.55
N LEU A 10 3.55 12.39 19.68
CA LEU A 10 2.33 13.07 20.14
C LEU A 10 2.10 14.43 19.47
N ASN A 11 3.06 14.92 18.69
CA ASN A 11 3.07 16.27 18.13
C ASN A 11 2.88 17.36 19.21
N ARG A 12 3.64 17.27 20.30
CA ARG A 12 3.57 18.19 21.46
C ARG A 12 4.92 18.84 21.74
N LYS A 13 4.91 20.10 22.20
CA LYS A 13 6.14 20.81 22.62
C LYS A 13 6.65 20.34 23.98
N ASP A 14 5.75 19.94 24.88
CA ASP A 14 6.08 19.42 26.20
C ASP A 14 5.22 18.20 26.58
N LEU A 15 5.65 17.52 27.65
CA LEU A 15 4.92 16.39 28.25
C LEU A 15 4.41 16.73 29.66
N SER A 16 4.23 18.00 29.99
CA SER A 16 3.81 18.46 31.33
C SER A 16 2.48 17.85 31.77
N ARG A 17 1.57 17.62 30.82
CA ARG A 17 0.25 17.01 31.03
C ARG A 17 0.23 15.49 30.93
N GLY A 18 1.40 14.84 30.81
CA GLY A 18 1.50 13.39 30.66
C GLY A 18 0.78 12.83 29.43
N PHE A 19 0.36 11.57 29.53
CA PHE A 19 -0.49 10.93 28.52
C PHE A 19 -1.96 11.22 28.88
N GLN A 20 -2.66 11.97 28.03
CA GLN A 20 -3.95 12.58 28.41
C GLN A 20 -5.13 11.61 28.30
N ASN A 21 -5.00 10.61 27.43
CA ASN A 21 -6.05 9.64 27.17
C ASN A 21 -5.45 8.26 26.86
N GLU A 22 -6.31 7.24 26.84
CA GLU A 22 -5.89 5.87 26.52
C GLU A 22 -5.33 5.74 25.10
N PHE A 23 -5.77 6.60 24.18
CA PHE A 23 -5.27 6.64 22.81
C PHE A 23 -3.78 7.02 22.74
N ASP A 24 -3.35 8.05 23.48
CA ASP A 24 -1.94 8.46 23.61
C ASP A 24 -1.11 7.29 24.15
N TYR A 25 -1.60 6.62 25.20
CA TYR A 25 -0.93 5.47 25.80
C TYR A 25 -0.75 4.34 24.78
N VAL A 26 -1.82 3.92 24.09
CA VAL A 26 -1.77 2.86 23.08
C VAL A 26 -0.83 3.25 21.93
N LYS A 27 -0.88 4.50 21.47
CA LYS A 27 -0.02 5.03 20.40
C LYS A 27 1.46 4.96 20.79
N ILE A 28 1.82 5.43 21.98
CA ILE A 28 3.20 5.40 22.49
C ILE A 28 3.66 3.97 22.73
N LYS A 29 2.84 3.14 23.40
CA LYS A 29 3.14 1.74 23.65
C LYS A 29 3.44 1.01 22.33
N LYS A 30 2.61 1.21 21.31
CA LYS A 30 2.82 0.64 19.97
C LYS A 30 4.10 1.19 19.32
N ALA A 31 4.40 2.47 19.45
CA ALA A 31 5.60 3.08 18.87
C ALA A 31 6.90 2.57 19.52
N LEU A 32 6.93 2.50 20.85
CA LEU A 32 8.12 2.16 21.64
C LEU A 32 8.44 0.66 21.67
N ARG A 33 7.42 -0.20 21.58
CA ARG A 33 7.60 -1.66 21.64
C ARG A 33 8.62 -2.11 20.58
N GLY A 34 9.63 -2.85 21.06
CA GLY A 34 10.70 -3.43 20.25
C GLY A 34 11.93 -2.55 20.06
N LEU A 35 11.88 -1.24 20.36
CA LEU A 35 13.03 -0.34 20.25
C LEU A 35 14.11 -0.68 21.29
N ARG A 36 15.38 -0.49 20.91
CA ARG A 36 16.51 -0.56 21.85
C ARG A 36 16.82 0.83 22.41
N VAL A 37 16.99 0.90 23.72
CA VAL A 37 17.36 2.12 24.44
C VAL A 37 18.61 1.88 25.28
N GLU A 38 19.42 2.92 25.46
CA GLU A 38 20.51 2.94 26.42
C GLU A 38 20.15 3.83 27.62
N VAL A 39 20.59 3.42 28.80
CA VAL A 39 20.35 4.17 30.03
C VAL A 39 21.41 5.25 30.27
N THR A 40 21.01 6.38 30.85
CA THR A 40 21.89 7.52 31.11
C THR A 40 22.19 7.76 32.59
N HIS A 41 21.48 7.10 33.50
CA HIS A 41 21.57 7.35 34.95
C HIS A 41 22.75 6.67 35.67
N ARG A 42 23.58 5.87 34.96
CA ARG A 42 24.69 5.08 35.54
C ARG A 42 26.08 5.62 35.19
N GLY A 43 26.21 6.94 35.04
CA GLY A 43 27.47 7.58 34.66
C GLY A 43 27.98 7.10 33.30
N GLN A 44 29.18 6.53 33.25
CA GLN A 44 29.79 6.05 32.00
C GLN A 44 29.20 4.72 31.48
N MET A 45 28.53 3.94 32.33
CA MET A 45 27.93 2.66 31.90
C MET A 45 26.59 2.88 31.16
N ARG A 46 26.63 2.81 29.84
CA ARG A 46 25.44 2.91 28.97
C ARG A 46 24.88 1.54 28.59
N ARG A 47 24.28 0.85 29.57
CA ARG A 47 23.67 -0.46 29.32
C ARG A 47 22.47 -0.33 28.38
N LYS A 48 22.39 -1.24 27.41
CA LYS A 48 21.33 -1.28 26.39
C LYS A 48 20.25 -2.28 26.76
N TYR A 49 19.01 -1.93 26.50
CA TYR A 49 17.83 -2.75 26.73
C TYR A 49 16.87 -2.70 25.55
N ARG A 50 16.12 -3.78 25.32
CA ARG A 50 15.00 -3.79 24.38
C ARG A 50 13.71 -3.55 25.15
N ILE A 51 12.88 -2.62 24.66
CA ILE A 51 11.59 -2.30 25.26
C ILE A 51 10.61 -3.42 24.97
N ALA A 52 10.14 -4.09 26.03
CA ALA A 52 9.08 -5.09 25.96
C ALA A 52 7.70 -4.43 25.97
N GLY A 53 7.54 -3.37 26.77
CA GLY A 53 6.27 -2.67 26.90
C GLY A 53 6.36 -1.39 27.72
N LEU A 54 5.19 -0.89 28.11
CA LEU A 54 4.99 0.31 28.90
C LEU A 54 4.07 -0.02 30.07
N THR A 55 4.45 0.38 31.28
CA THR A 55 3.71 0.04 32.52
C THR A 55 2.34 0.71 32.56
N LYS A 56 1.43 0.20 33.40
CA LYS A 56 0.14 0.85 33.66
C LYS A 56 0.28 2.06 34.58
N ASP A 57 1.14 1.93 35.59
CA ASP A 57 1.33 2.94 36.63
C ASP A 57 2.50 3.89 36.31
N SER A 58 2.45 5.08 36.89
CA SER A 58 3.49 6.12 36.81
C SER A 58 4.75 5.74 37.60
N ALA A 59 5.89 6.38 37.34
CA ALA A 59 7.11 6.15 38.13
C ALA A 59 6.94 6.51 39.62
N ARG A 60 6.03 7.42 39.94
CA ARG A 60 5.65 7.82 41.30
C ARG A 60 4.88 6.73 42.06
N GLU A 61 4.07 5.93 41.36
CA GLU A 61 3.18 4.94 41.98
C GLU A 61 3.69 3.51 41.82
N LEU A 62 4.41 3.23 40.73
CA LEU A 62 4.90 1.89 40.38
C LEU A 62 5.89 1.39 41.42
N ARG A 63 5.49 0.32 42.13
CA ARG A 63 6.30 -0.36 43.13
C ARG A 63 6.97 -1.60 42.55
N PHE A 64 8.17 -1.88 43.03
CA PHE A 64 8.89 -3.11 42.71
C PHE A 64 9.69 -3.58 43.93
N GLN A 65 9.93 -4.89 44.00
CA GLN A 65 10.68 -5.50 45.08
C GLN A 65 12.17 -5.55 44.73
N LEU A 66 13.01 -5.06 45.64
CA LEU A 66 14.46 -5.15 45.55
C LEU A 66 14.95 -6.56 45.89
N SER A 67 16.19 -6.88 45.51
CA SER A 67 16.82 -8.16 45.90
C SER A 67 16.95 -8.34 47.41
N THR A 68 16.88 -7.25 48.18
CA THR A 68 16.88 -7.23 49.64
C THR A 68 15.50 -7.56 50.25
N GLY A 69 14.46 -7.74 49.43
CA GLY A 69 13.08 -7.97 49.86
C GLY A 69 12.28 -6.68 50.11
N GLU A 70 12.94 -5.52 50.20
CA GLU A 70 12.30 -4.22 50.39
C GLU A 70 11.53 -3.78 49.14
N THR A 71 10.33 -3.23 49.32
CA THR A 71 9.50 -2.70 48.22
C THR A 71 9.62 -1.17 48.15
N LYS A 72 10.05 -0.64 47.01
CA LYS A 72 10.14 0.81 46.76
C LYS A 72 9.39 1.22 45.50
N THR A 73 9.03 2.49 45.42
CA THR A 73 8.59 3.07 44.15
C THR A 73 9.79 3.28 43.23
N VAL A 74 9.56 3.28 41.91
CA VAL A 74 10.62 3.58 40.94
C VAL A 74 11.21 4.97 41.20
N ARG A 75 10.38 5.98 41.46
CA ARG A 75 10.83 7.33 41.78
C ARG A 75 11.76 7.37 43.01
N ASP A 76 11.35 6.75 44.11
CA ASP A 76 12.11 6.80 45.37
C ASP A 76 13.45 6.03 45.23
N TYR A 77 13.42 4.88 44.55
CA TYR A 77 14.65 4.13 44.24
C TYR A 77 15.66 4.96 43.44
N PHE A 78 15.20 5.69 42.42
CA PHE A 78 16.08 6.55 41.61
C PHE A 78 16.64 7.74 42.38
N ARG A 79 15.83 8.34 43.26
CA ARG A 79 16.27 9.43 44.15
C ARG A 79 17.31 8.94 45.16
N GLU A 80 17.12 7.78 45.76
CA GLU A 80 18.01 7.29 46.82
C GLU A 80 19.31 6.68 46.27
N THR A 81 19.20 5.84 45.24
CA THR A 81 20.33 5.06 44.69
C THR A 81 21.19 5.88 43.74
N TYR A 82 20.57 6.64 42.84
CA TYR A 82 21.28 7.40 41.80
C TYR A 82 21.32 8.90 42.07
N LYS A 83 20.78 9.36 43.22
CA LYS A 83 20.66 10.79 43.58
C LYS A 83 19.99 11.62 42.47
N LEU A 84 19.04 11.00 41.75
CA LEU A 84 18.37 11.59 40.60
C LEU A 84 16.90 11.90 40.91
N GLN A 85 16.56 13.18 40.93
CA GLN A 85 15.16 13.63 40.98
C GLN A 85 14.55 13.59 39.57
N LEU A 86 13.57 12.70 39.37
CA LEU A 86 12.86 12.60 38.10
C LEU A 86 11.95 13.82 37.92
N ARG A 87 12.06 14.51 36.78
CA ARG A 87 11.18 15.62 36.41
C ARG A 87 9.84 15.13 35.87
N TYR A 88 9.85 13.92 35.30
CA TYR A 88 8.68 13.29 34.68
C TYR A 88 8.19 12.06 35.47
N ASP A 89 8.15 12.15 36.80
CA ASP A 89 7.76 11.03 37.68
C ASP A 89 6.29 10.58 37.52
N PHE A 90 5.44 11.47 37.01
CA PHE A 90 4.06 11.20 36.62
C PHE A 90 3.92 10.41 35.31
N LEU A 91 4.99 10.24 34.53
CA LEU A 91 4.97 9.38 33.34
C LEU A 91 5.12 7.90 33.71
N ARG A 92 4.57 7.04 32.86
CA ARG A 92 4.74 5.58 32.95
C ARG A 92 6.19 5.18 32.68
N CYS A 93 6.57 4.02 33.19
CA CYS A 93 7.90 3.46 32.99
C CYS A 93 7.93 2.52 31.78
N LEU A 94 9.11 2.38 31.18
CA LEU A 94 9.40 1.31 30.26
C LEU A 94 9.54 0.00 31.03
N GLN A 95 8.92 -1.06 30.52
CA GLN A 95 9.20 -2.41 30.95
C GLN A 95 10.23 -3.03 30.00
N VAL A 96 11.37 -3.44 30.56
CA VAL A 96 12.46 -4.12 29.85
C VAL A 96 12.80 -5.45 30.53
N GLY A 97 13.44 -6.36 29.81
CA GLY A 97 13.70 -7.72 30.31
C GLY A 97 12.56 -8.69 29.98
N THR A 98 12.51 -9.82 30.67
CA THR A 98 11.47 -10.85 30.50
C THR A 98 10.24 -10.55 31.35
N GLU A 99 9.09 -11.15 31.03
CA GLU A 99 7.87 -11.00 31.83
C GLU A 99 8.03 -11.55 33.27
N GLN A 100 8.85 -12.59 33.43
CA GLN A 100 9.12 -13.22 34.73
C GLN A 100 10.05 -12.38 35.62
N LYS A 101 10.93 -11.56 35.01
CA LYS A 101 11.86 -10.68 35.72
C LYS A 101 11.90 -9.30 35.06
N PRO A 102 10.82 -8.52 35.21
CA PRO A 102 10.74 -7.21 34.59
C PRO A 102 11.68 -6.23 35.30
N ASN A 103 12.31 -5.37 34.52
CA ASN A 103 12.99 -4.18 35.01
C ASN A 103 12.22 -2.94 34.54
N TYR A 104 12.09 -1.95 35.42
CA TYR A 104 11.36 -0.72 35.13
C TYR A 104 12.33 0.44 34.97
N LEU A 105 12.24 1.15 33.85
CA LEU A 105 13.08 2.29 33.54
C LEU A 105 12.21 3.53 33.31
N PRO A 106 12.39 4.63 34.05
CA PRO A 106 11.80 5.92 33.70
C PRO A 106 12.19 6.33 32.28
N ILE A 107 11.25 6.92 31.54
CA ILE A 107 11.49 7.38 30.16
C ILE A 107 12.61 8.43 30.10
N GLU A 108 12.68 9.29 31.13
CA GLU A 108 13.66 10.37 31.24
C GLU A 108 15.13 9.89 31.23
N VAL A 109 15.39 8.66 31.69
CA VAL A 109 16.75 8.12 31.79
C VAL A 109 17.13 7.24 30.60
N CYS A 110 16.40 7.34 29.49
CA CYS A 110 16.57 6.50 28.31
C CYS A 110 16.84 7.32 27.04
N ASN A 111 17.81 6.87 26.25
CA ASN A 111 18.07 7.36 24.89
C ASN A 111 17.88 6.24 23.88
N ILE A 112 17.35 6.56 22.70
CA ILE A 112 17.23 5.59 21.60
C ILE A 112 18.63 5.28 21.08
N VAL A 113 18.98 3.99 20.98
CA VAL A 113 20.26 3.57 20.41
C VAL A 113 20.30 3.98 18.92
N PRO A 114 21.37 4.64 18.43
CA PRO A 114 21.46 5.06 17.03
C PRO A 114 21.58 3.87 16.07
N GLY A 115 21.29 4.08 14.79
CA GLY A 115 21.46 3.08 13.72
C GLY A 115 20.41 1.95 13.73
N GLN A 116 19.25 2.16 14.37
CA GLN A 116 18.15 1.19 14.35
C GLN A 116 17.28 1.38 13.11
N ARG A 117 17.14 0.32 12.30
CA ARG A 117 16.21 0.30 11.16
C ARG A 117 14.76 0.39 11.65
N TYR A 118 13.99 1.31 11.08
CA TYR A 118 12.55 1.39 11.29
C TYR A 118 11.85 0.28 10.49
N GLN A 119 11.14 -0.62 11.17
CA GLN A 119 10.49 -1.79 10.55
C GLN A 119 8.98 -1.65 10.35
N LYS A 120 8.36 -0.64 10.99
CA LYS A 120 6.91 -0.46 10.92
C LYS A 120 6.53 0.26 9.63
N LYS A 121 5.28 0.10 9.20
CA LYS A 121 4.75 0.84 8.04
C LYS A 121 4.76 2.34 8.33
N LEU A 122 5.33 3.10 7.39
CA LEU A 122 5.30 4.56 7.41
C LEU A 122 3.88 5.06 7.10
N ASP A 123 3.50 6.18 7.69
CA ASP A 123 2.26 6.85 7.31
C ASP A 123 2.36 7.51 5.92
N ASP A 124 1.24 7.87 5.31
CA ASP A 124 1.21 8.42 3.94
C ASP A 124 2.05 9.71 3.80
N GLY A 125 2.13 10.53 4.84
CA GLY A 125 2.93 11.75 4.85
C GLY A 125 4.43 11.44 4.91
N GLN A 126 4.82 10.49 5.76
CA GLN A 126 6.18 9.96 5.85
C GLN A 126 6.61 9.28 4.54
N VAL A 127 5.73 8.49 3.92
CA VAL A 127 5.97 7.88 2.61
C VAL A 127 6.19 8.97 1.56
N SER A 128 5.32 9.99 1.51
CA SER A 128 5.48 11.12 0.58
C SER A 128 6.83 11.83 0.74
N LYS A 129 7.22 12.12 1.98
CA LYS A 129 8.52 12.74 2.28
C LYS A 129 9.69 11.82 1.90
N MET A 130 9.60 10.52 2.19
CA MET A 130 10.60 9.54 1.76
C MET A 130 10.71 9.52 0.24
N MET A 131 9.58 9.49 -0.48
CA MET A 131 9.55 9.53 -1.93
C MET A 131 10.19 10.80 -2.49
N SER A 132 9.95 11.96 -1.89
CA SER A 132 10.59 13.21 -2.34
C SER A 132 12.12 13.21 -2.19
N ILE A 133 12.64 12.47 -1.22
CA ILE A 133 14.09 12.33 -0.99
C ILE A 133 14.67 11.23 -1.89
N ALA A 134 13.94 10.13 -2.03
CA ALA A 134 14.39 8.95 -2.75
C ALA A 134 14.26 9.09 -4.28
N CYS A 135 13.28 9.82 -4.81
CA CYS A 135 13.11 10.01 -6.24
C CYS A 135 14.17 10.98 -6.79
N GLN A 136 15.09 10.44 -7.59
CA GLN A 136 16.13 11.20 -8.28
C GLN A 136 16.07 10.90 -9.77
N HIS A 137 16.34 11.92 -10.60
CA HIS A 137 16.54 11.72 -12.03
C HIS A 137 17.77 10.83 -12.29
N PRO A 138 17.78 10.06 -13.40
CA PRO A 138 18.86 9.10 -13.70
C PRO A 138 20.29 9.67 -13.57
N ALA A 139 20.55 10.85 -14.14
CA ALA A 139 21.87 11.49 -14.06
C ALA A 139 22.31 11.82 -12.61
N GLY A 140 21.35 12.28 -11.79
CA GLY A 140 21.60 12.55 -10.37
C GLY A 140 21.86 11.26 -9.58
N ARG A 141 21.12 10.20 -9.90
CA ARG A 141 21.32 8.87 -9.30
C ARG A 141 22.71 8.32 -9.64
N GLU A 142 23.10 8.38 -10.90
CA GLU A 142 24.42 7.90 -11.36
C GLU A 142 25.56 8.65 -10.65
N THR A 143 25.45 9.97 -10.56
CA THR A 143 26.41 10.80 -9.82
C THR A 143 26.50 10.39 -8.35
N SER A 144 25.35 10.15 -7.70
CA SER A 144 25.30 9.69 -6.31
C SER A 144 25.96 8.33 -6.12
N ILE A 145 25.71 7.38 -7.03
CA ILE A 145 26.31 6.04 -6.97
C ILE A 145 27.83 6.16 -7.12
N ARG A 146 28.30 6.90 -8.12
CA ARG A 146 29.74 7.12 -8.36
C ARG A 146 30.42 7.76 -7.15
N LYS A 147 29.79 8.76 -6.54
CA LYS A 147 30.28 9.39 -5.31
C LYS A 147 30.40 8.37 -4.17
N SER A 148 29.38 7.54 -3.94
CA SER A 148 29.43 6.50 -2.90
C SER A 148 30.56 5.49 -3.14
N VAL A 149 30.81 5.09 -4.39
CA VAL A 149 31.93 4.18 -4.72
C VAL A 149 33.28 4.82 -4.39
N LEU A 150 33.47 6.10 -4.73
CA LEU A 150 34.70 6.84 -4.43
C LEU A 150 34.90 7.05 -2.92
N GLU A 151 33.84 7.38 -2.18
CA GLU A 151 33.89 7.60 -0.73
C GLU A 151 34.19 6.31 0.05
N ASN A 152 33.70 5.16 -0.44
CA ASN A 152 33.95 3.87 0.19
C ASN A 152 35.39 3.37 0.01
N LYS A 153 36.16 3.93 -0.94
CA LYS A 153 37.59 3.64 -1.16
C LYS A 153 37.88 2.13 -1.18
N TYR A 154 37.12 1.36 -1.94
CA TYR A 154 37.21 -0.11 -1.96
C TYR A 154 38.63 -0.63 -2.22
N ASN A 155 39.37 0.01 -3.13
CA ASN A 155 40.76 -0.37 -3.48
C ASN A 155 41.80 0.00 -2.40
N SER A 156 41.40 0.74 -1.36
CA SER A 156 42.24 1.01 -0.19
C SER A 156 41.90 0.08 0.98
N ALA A 157 40.89 -0.79 0.84
CA ALA A 157 40.50 -1.69 1.90
C ALA A 157 41.52 -2.83 2.04
N LYS A 158 42.02 -3.04 3.26
CA LYS A 158 43.02 -4.08 3.56
C LYS A 158 42.66 -5.45 2.98
N ARG A 159 41.40 -5.86 3.16
CA ARG A 159 40.89 -7.15 2.65
C ARG A 159 40.80 -7.20 1.12
N ALA A 160 40.53 -6.10 0.43
CA ALA A 160 40.52 -6.11 -1.04
C ALA A 160 41.94 -6.40 -1.56
N ASN A 161 42.94 -5.74 -0.98
CA ASN A 161 44.35 -5.92 -1.33
C ASN A 161 44.87 -7.32 -0.98
N GLU A 162 44.50 -7.87 0.19
CA GLU A 162 44.86 -9.24 0.59
C GLU A 162 44.37 -10.31 -0.41
N PHE A 163 43.24 -10.06 -1.08
CA PHE A 163 42.64 -10.97 -2.06
C PHE A 163 42.92 -10.57 -3.52
N GLY A 164 43.72 -9.52 -3.77
CA GLY A 164 44.01 -9.03 -5.12
C GLY A 164 42.76 -8.51 -5.87
N ILE A 165 41.76 -8.01 -5.15
CA ILE A 165 40.52 -7.50 -5.73
C ILE A 165 40.67 -6.00 -6.01
N GLU A 166 40.39 -5.61 -7.26
CA GLU A 166 40.30 -4.22 -7.69
C GLU A 166 38.88 -3.90 -8.18
N VAL A 167 38.40 -2.71 -7.83
CA VAL A 167 37.07 -2.20 -8.19
C VAL A 167 37.25 -0.96 -9.07
N ASP A 168 36.72 -1.01 -10.29
CA ASP A 168 36.60 0.19 -11.14
C ASP A 168 35.56 1.14 -10.53
N SER A 169 35.90 2.42 -10.49
CA SER A 169 35.04 3.49 -10.00
C SER A 169 34.02 3.97 -11.03
N ASN A 170 34.17 3.56 -12.29
CA ASN A 170 33.28 3.94 -13.38
C ASN A 170 32.20 2.86 -13.62
N PRO A 171 30.97 3.26 -13.97
CA PRO A 171 29.95 2.32 -14.41
C PRO A 171 30.39 1.55 -15.67
N THR A 172 30.10 0.25 -15.71
CA THR A 172 30.33 -0.57 -16.90
C THR A 172 29.45 -0.11 -18.06
N SER A 173 30.06 0.21 -19.19
CA SER A 173 29.35 0.57 -20.42
C SER A 173 28.86 -0.68 -21.15
N VAL A 174 27.59 -0.68 -21.54
CA VAL A 174 26.95 -1.80 -22.25
C VAL A 174 26.25 -1.27 -23.49
N GLN A 175 26.46 -1.95 -24.63
CA GLN A 175 25.70 -1.64 -25.85
C GLN A 175 24.27 -2.20 -25.72
N ALA A 176 23.29 -1.30 -25.73
CA ALA A 176 21.87 -1.65 -25.66
C ALA A 176 21.18 -1.44 -27.01
N ARG A 177 20.01 -2.08 -27.19
CA ARG A 177 19.15 -1.90 -28.37
C ARG A 177 17.79 -1.36 -27.93
N VAL A 178 17.27 -0.40 -28.69
CA VAL A 178 15.89 0.09 -28.54
C VAL A 178 15.00 -0.68 -29.50
N LEU A 179 14.10 -1.50 -28.96
CA LEU A 179 13.16 -2.25 -29.79
C LEU A 179 12.09 -1.30 -30.37
N PRO A 180 11.68 -1.50 -31.64
CA PRO A 180 10.60 -0.72 -32.22
C PRO A 180 9.28 -0.98 -31.48
N ALA A 181 8.52 0.09 -31.24
CA ALA A 181 7.22 -0.04 -30.60
C ALA A 181 6.22 -0.77 -31.51
N PRO A 182 5.39 -1.68 -30.97
CA PRO A 182 4.40 -2.38 -31.76
C PRO A 182 3.28 -1.43 -32.20
N LYS A 183 2.78 -1.64 -33.41
CA LYS A 183 1.70 -0.83 -33.97
C LYS A 183 0.36 -1.23 -33.35
N LEU A 184 -0.40 -0.27 -32.84
CA LEU A 184 -1.71 -0.50 -32.20
C LEU A 184 -2.86 -0.08 -33.11
N ARG A 185 -4.00 -0.79 -33.01
CA ARG A 185 -5.24 -0.50 -33.72
C ARG A 185 -6.40 -0.32 -32.74
N TYR A 186 -7.22 0.68 -33.05
CA TYR A 186 -8.46 1.05 -32.37
C TYR A 186 -9.63 0.99 -33.36
N HIS A 187 -10.88 1.03 -32.88
CA HIS A 187 -12.05 0.94 -33.74
C HIS A 187 -12.15 2.14 -34.68
N GLY A 188 -12.24 1.89 -35.99
CA GLY A 188 -12.43 2.92 -37.01
C GLY A 188 -11.29 3.94 -37.15
N CYS A 189 -10.17 3.75 -36.42
CA CYS A 189 -9.04 4.67 -36.45
C CYS A 189 -7.87 4.09 -37.26
N ALA A 190 -7.08 4.98 -37.87
CA ALA A 190 -5.77 4.62 -38.37
C ALA A 190 -4.90 4.07 -37.23
N SER A 191 -4.11 3.06 -37.56
CA SER A 191 -3.15 2.45 -36.63
C SER A 191 -2.10 3.45 -36.15
N LEU A 192 -1.67 3.36 -34.89
CA LEU A 192 -0.70 4.27 -34.26
C LEU A 192 0.53 3.55 -33.70
N TYR A 193 1.61 4.29 -33.52
CA TYR A 193 2.77 3.84 -32.76
C TYR A 193 2.80 4.52 -31.38
N PRO A 194 3.01 3.76 -30.30
CA PRO A 194 3.36 4.35 -29.01
C PRO A 194 4.67 5.14 -29.11
N GLU A 195 4.73 6.30 -28.46
CA GLU A 195 5.93 7.13 -28.38
C GLU A 195 6.47 7.07 -26.95
N ASN A 196 7.75 6.72 -26.79
CA ASN A 196 8.40 6.58 -25.48
C ASN A 196 7.60 5.70 -24.50
N GLY A 197 6.94 4.65 -25.02
CA GLY A 197 6.11 3.74 -24.23
C GLY A 197 4.72 4.26 -23.85
N ALA A 198 4.27 5.40 -24.40
CA ALA A 198 3.00 6.03 -24.05
C ALA A 198 2.12 6.34 -25.28
N TRP A 199 0.81 6.34 -25.06
CA TRP A 199 -0.20 6.81 -26.01
C TRP A 199 -1.48 7.19 -25.25
N ASN A 200 -2.43 7.86 -25.92
CA ASN A 200 -3.69 8.27 -25.31
C ASN A 200 -4.92 7.91 -26.18
N MET A 201 -6.09 7.93 -25.52
CA MET A 201 -7.40 7.62 -26.11
C MET A 201 -8.08 8.80 -26.81
N ARG A 202 -7.44 9.97 -26.92
CA ARG A 202 -8.10 11.14 -27.53
C ARG A 202 -8.44 10.84 -28.99
N GLY A 203 -9.71 11.08 -29.34
CA GLY A 203 -10.25 10.82 -30.69
C GLY A 203 -10.31 9.34 -31.08
N LYS A 204 -10.26 8.39 -30.12
CA LYS A 204 -10.22 6.95 -30.39
C LYS A 204 -11.33 6.20 -29.66
N LYS A 205 -11.81 5.13 -30.28
CA LYS A 205 -12.79 4.20 -29.70
C LYS A 205 -12.19 2.82 -29.51
N VAL A 206 -12.58 2.15 -28.42
CA VAL A 206 -12.17 0.77 -28.14
C VAL A 206 -12.55 -0.17 -29.28
N VAL A 207 -11.72 -1.18 -29.55
CA VAL A 207 -11.92 -2.13 -30.66
C VAL A 207 -13.25 -2.87 -30.54
N ASN A 208 -13.55 -3.37 -29.33
CA ASN A 208 -14.82 -3.96 -28.98
C ASN A 208 -15.34 -3.31 -27.69
N GLY A 209 -16.37 -2.50 -27.84
CA GLY A 209 -17.11 -1.92 -26.73
C GLY A 209 -18.00 -2.96 -26.06
N ALA A 210 -17.87 -3.11 -24.76
CA ALA A 210 -18.81 -3.84 -23.94
C ALA A 210 -20.17 -3.13 -23.93
N LYS A 211 -21.24 -3.91 -23.84
CA LYS A 211 -22.60 -3.42 -23.57
C LYS A 211 -22.88 -3.63 -22.10
N VAL A 212 -22.90 -2.55 -21.33
CA VAL A 212 -23.34 -2.54 -19.94
C VAL A 212 -24.81 -2.16 -19.94
N GLY A 213 -25.68 -3.16 -19.78
CA GLY A 213 -27.11 -2.99 -19.72
C GLY A 213 -27.51 -2.41 -18.37
N ILE A 214 -27.71 -3.28 -17.37
CA ILE A 214 -28.21 -2.89 -16.05
C ILE A 214 -27.04 -2.65 -15.12
N TRP A 215 -26.96 -1.44 -14.58
CA TRP A 215 -25.94 -1.09 -13.60
C TRP A 215 -26.52 -0.19 -12.50
N ALA A 216 -25.89 -0.25 -11.33
CA ALA A 216 -26.28 0.54 -10.16
C ALA A 216 -25.07 1.29 -9.61
N CYS A 217 -25.32 2.41 -8.92
CA CYS A 217 -24.29 3.14 -8.19
C CYS A 217 -24.56 3.04 -6.69
N VAL A 218 -23.55 2.69 -5.89
CA VAL A 218 -23.62 2.71 -4.42
C VAL A 218 -22.63 3.74 -3.92
N ASN A 219 -23.14 4.80 -3.31
CA ASN A 219 -22.37 5.87 -2.70
C ASN A 219 -22.14 5.58 -1.21
N PHE A 220 -20.88 5.43 -0.81
CA PHE A 220 -20.45 5.28 0.59
C PHE A 220 -19.90 6.58 1.20
N CYS A 221 -20.00 7.70 0.50
CA CYS A 221 -19.56 9.02 0.96
C CYS A 221 -20.76 9.85 1.40
N ASN A 222 -20.72 10.37 2.62
CA ASN A 222 -21.74 11.30 3.13
C ASN A 222 -21.55 12.72 2.58
N GLU A 223 -20.36 13.02 2.08
CA GLU A 223 -19.96 14.32 1.56
C GLU A 223 -20.57 14.64 0.19
N LEU A 224 -21.03 13.62 -0.54
CA LEU A 224 -21.59 13.78 -1.88
C LEU A 224 -23.11 13.81 -1.83
N THR A 225 -23.70 14.84 -2.46
CA THR A 225 -25.13 14.88 -2.71
C THR A 225 -25.52 13.93 -3.83
N GLU A 226 -26.79 13.52 -3.87
CA GLU A 226 -27.29 12.65 -4.94
C GLU A 226 -27.08 13.27 -6.33
N ASP A 227 -27.26 14.59 -6.47
CA ASP A 227 -27.03 15.31 -7.73
C ASP A 227 -25.56 15.29 -8.16
N GLN A 228 -24.61 15.43 -7.23
CA GLN A 228 -23.18 15.30 -7.54
C GLN A 228 -22.85 13.89 -8.05
N VAL A 229 -23.40 12.86 -7.41
CA VAL A 229 -23.24 11.47 -7.85
C VAL A 229 -23.86 11.26 -9.24
N ARG A 230 -25.06 11.82 -9.48
CA ARG A 230 -25.74 11.75 -10.77
C ARG A 230 -24.95 12.44 -11.88
N ILE A 231 -24.40 13.62 -11.62
CA ILE A 231 -23.53 14.36 -12.55
C ILE A 231 -22.29 13.54 -12.88
N PHE A 232 -21.62 12.97 -11.88
CA PHE A 232 -20.46 12.11 -12.10
C PHE A 232 -20.80 10.90 -12.98
N CYS A 233 -21.90 10.21 -12.65
CA CYS A 233 -22.39 9.08 -13.42
C CYS A 233 -22.70 9.46 -14.88
N GLY A 234 -23.36 10.60 -15.10
CA GLY A 234 -23.64 11.12 -16.44
C GLY A 234 -22.38 11.41 -17.25
N LYS A 235 -21.39 12.09 -16.64
CA LYS A 235 -20.08 12.35 -17.26
C LYS A 235 -19.34 11.05 -17.60
N LEU A 236 -19.44 10.03 -16.73
CA LEU A 236 -18.84 8.73 -16.99
C LEU A 236 -19.54 7.99 -18.14
N SER A 237 -20.87 8.02 -18.21
CA SER A 237 -21.67 7.46 -19.32
C SER A 237 -21.33 8.13 -20.65
N GLU A 238 -21.23 9.46 -20.66
CA GLU A 238 -20.83 10.22 -21.85
C GLU A 238 -19.42 9.89 -22.31
N MET A 239 -18.45 9.85 -21.39
CA MET A 239 -17.07 9.46 -21.70
C MET A 239 -16.97 8.02 -22.17
N SER A 240 -17.75 7.11 -21.56
CA SER A 240 -17.84 5.71 -21.99
C SER A 240 -18.35 5.62 -23.42
N SER A 241 -19.41 6.37 -23.76
CA SER A 241 -19.96 6.44 -25.11
C SER A 241 -18.94 6.99 -26.12
N THR A 242 -18.22 8.04 -25.74
CA THR A 242 -17.16 8.67 -26.56
C THR A 242 -16.02 7.69 -26.83
N THR A 243 -15.65 6.88 -25.84
CA THR A 243 -14.62 5.84 -25.95
C THR A 243 -15.13 4.54 -26.57
N GLY A 244 -16.41 4.44 -26.93
CA GLY A 244 -17.01 3.30 -27.62
C GLY A 244 -17.57 2.20 -26.72
N VAL A 245 -17.69 2.43 -25.42
CA VAL A 245 -18.32 1.53 -24.44
C VAL A 245 -19.78 1.92 -24.28
N ASN A 246 -20.71 0.99 -24.51
CA ASN A 246 -22.13 1.27 -24.33
C ASN A 246 -22.50 1.15 -22.85
N PHE A 247 -22.55 2.31 -22.17
CA PHE A 247 -22.82 2.45 -20.75
C PHE A 247 -24.11 3.24 -20.46
N ASN A 248 -25.04 3.24 -21.43
CA ASN A 248 -26.23 4.11 -21.41
C ASN A 248 -27.55 3.33 -21.23
N GLY A 249 -27.49 2.02 -20.99
CA GLY A 249 -28.62 1.10 -21.21
C GLY A 249 -29.69 0.98 -20.14
N ALA A 250 -29.50 1.47 -18.91
CA ALA A 250 -30.48 1.25 -17.84
C ALA A 250 -30.74 2.46 -16.94
N LYS A 251 -31.91 2.44 -16.29
CA LYS A 251 -32.29 3.35 -15.20
C LYS A 251 -31.28 3.21 -14.06
N LEU A 252 -30.34 4.14 -13.99
CA LEU A 252 -29.39 4.26 -12.89
C LEU A 252 -30.17 4.43 -11.58
N LYS A 253 -30.03 3.46 -10.68
CA LYS A 253 -30.42 3.62 -9.27
C LYS A 253 -29.18 4.00 -8.46
N ILE A 254 -29.29 5.09 -7.70
CA ILE A 254 -28.25 5.54 -6.77
C ILE A 254 -28.68 5.09 -5.37
N PHE A 255 -27.82 4.29 -4.75
CA PHE A 255 -27.98 3.81 -3.38
C PHE A 255 -27.01 4.55 -2.48
N HIS A 256 -27.40 4.77 -1.23
CA HIS A 256 -26.55 5.34 -0.20
C HIS A 256 -26.38 4.33 0.94
N ALA A 257 -25.16 4.19 1.44
CA ALA A 257 -24.87 3.34 2.59
C ALA A 257 -23.66 3.84 3.36
N ARG A 258 -23.64 3.56 4.67
CA ARG A 258 -22.42 3.71 5.47
C ARG A 258 -21.51 2.49 5.25
N SER A 259 -20.22 2.64 5.53
CA SER A 259 -19.22 1.58 5.35
C SER A 259 -19.57 0.28 6.08
N ASP A 260 -20.17 0.37 7.26
CA ASP A 260 -20.59 -0.77 8.09
C ASP A 260 -21.83 -1.50 7.54
N GLN A 261 -22.52 -0.92 6.55
CA GLN A 261 -23.71 -1.50 5.90
C GLN A 261 -23.43 -2.06 4.51
N VAL A 262 -22.15 -2.21 4.15
CA VAL A 262 -21.70 -2.65 2.82
C VAL A 262 -22.39 -3.92 2.34
N GLU A 263 -22.44 -4.96 3.17
CA GLU A 263 -23.02 -6.24 2.79
C GLU A 263 -24.53 -6.15 2.57
N ALA A 264 -25.24 -5.59 3.54
CA ALA A 264 -26.69 -5.42 3.47
C ALA A 264 -27.08 -4.62 2.21
N LYS A 265 -26.35 -3.55 1.90
CA LYS A 265 -26.66 -2.72 0.74
C LYS A 265 -26.36 -3.42 -0.59
N LEU A 266 -25.24 -4.15 -0.69
CA LEU A 266 -24.92 -4.90 -1.92
C LEU A 266 -25.93 -6.02 -2.18
N ARG A 267 -26.40 -6.71 -1.13
CA ARG A 267 -27.48 -7.70 -1.23
C ARG A 267 -28.81 -7.07 -1.63
N GLU A 268 -29.14 -5.91 -1.09
CA GLU A 268 -30.33 -5.14 -1.49
C GLU A 268 -30.28 -4.76 -2.98
N VAL A 269 -29.14 -4.27 -3.46
CA VAL A 269 -28.92 -3.95 -4.89
C VAL A 269 -29.20 -5.18 -5.75
N ARG A 270 -28.67 -6.36 -5.37
CA ARG A 270 -28.92 -7.62 -6.07
C ARG A 270 -30.40 -8.02 -6.03
N GLN A 271 -31.04 -7.91 -4.88
CA GLN A 271 -32.44 -8.28 -4.68
C GLN A 271 -33.38 -7.37 -5.49
N GLN A 272 -33.12 -6.06 -5.52
CA GLN A 272 -33.94 -5.11 -6.28
C GLN A 272 -33.85 -5.30 -7.80
N ALA A 273 -32.80 -5.94 -8.31
CA ALA A 273 -32.74 -6.34 -9.71
C ALA A 273 -33.60 -7.59 -10.00
N GLY A 274 -34.07 -8.30 -8.99
CA GLY A 274 -34.83 -9.53 -9.14
C GLY A 274 -34.09 -10.55 -10.01
N ASN A 275 -34.75 -11.05 -11.04
CA ASN A 275 -34.15 -11.98 -12.01
C ASN A 275 -33.29 -11.29 -13.08
N MET A 276 -33.23 -9.96 -13.09
CA MET A 276 -32.40 -9.23 -14.04
C MET A 276 -30.91 -9.39 -13.68
N LYS A 277 -30.09 -9.55 -14.72
CA LYS A 277 -28.64 -9.59 -14.57
C LYS A 277 -28.11 -8.16 -14.42
N ILE A 278 -27.52 -7.85 -13.26
CA ILE A 278 -26.74 -6.62 -13.09
C ILE A 278 -25.37 -6.85 -13.73
N ASP A 279 -25.01 -6.02 -14.70
CA ASP A 279 -23.74 -6.09 -15.42
C ASP A 279 -22.61 -5.39 -14.68
N LEU A 280 -22.92 -4.36 -13.86
CA LEU A 280 -21.93 -3.62 -13.09
C LEU A 280 -22.53 -2.94 -11.84
N VAL A 281 -21.78 -2.95 -10.73
CA VAL A 281 -21.97 -2.04 -9.60
C VAL A 281 -20.83 -1.03 -9.56
N LEU A 282 -21.16 0.25 -9.66
CA LEU A 282 -20.23 1.36 -9.46
C LEU A 282 -20.26 1.77 -7.97
N ALA A 283 -19.15 1.61 -7.26
CA ALA A 283 -19.05 1.95 -5.84
C ALA A 283 -18.20 3.21 -5.64
N ILE A 284 -18.75 4.24 -4.99
CA ILE A 284 -18.02 5.46 -4.62
C ILE A 284 -17.57 5.33 -3.17
N LEU A 285 -16.28 5.53 -2.94
CA LEU A 285 -15.59 5.24 -1.67
C LEU A 285 -14.96 6.51 -1.08
N PRO A 286 -14.92 6.64 0.25
CA PRO A 286 -14.09 7.64 0.90
C PRO A 286 -12.60 7.46 0.55
N ASN A 287 -11.82 8.53 0.60
CA ASN A 287 -10.38 8.47 0.33
C ASN A 287 -9.63 7.55 1.32
N LYS A 288 -10.06 7.55 2.58
CA LYS A 288 -9.64 6.59 3.61
C LYS A 288 -10.76 5.59 3.82
N ASN A 289 -10.67 4.44 3.16
CA ASN A 289 -11.75 3.45 3.09
C ASN A 289 -11.54 2.21 3.96
N GLY A 290 -10.41 2.09 4.69
CA GLY A 290 -10.21 0.97 5.62
C GLY A 290 -10.38 -0.39 4.95
N SER A 291 -11.26 -1.25 5.50
CA SER A 291 -11.60 -2.55 4.93
C SER A 291 -12.61 -2.49 3.78
N LEU A 292 -13.32 -1.37 3.60
CA LEU A 292 -14.50 -1.27 2.73
C LEU A 292 -14.22 -1.69 1.27
N TYR A 293 -13.08 -1.31 0.71
CA TYR A 293 -12.70 -1.74 -0.64
C TYR A 293 -12.56 -3.27 -0.73
N GLY A 294 -11.90 -3.87 0.27
CA GLY A 294 -11.73 -5.32 0.37
C GLY A 294 -13.06 -6.03 0.56
N ASP A 295 -13.94 -5.49 1.41
CA ASP A 295 -15.27 -6.06 1.69
C ASP A 295 -16.16 -6.03 0.44
N ILE A 296 -16.22 -4.90 -0.28
CA ILE A 296 -16.95 -4.81 -1.56
C ILE A 296 -16.41 -5.84 -2.54
N LYS A 297 -15.09 -5.97 -2.64
CA LYS A 297 -14.46 -6.90 -3.59
C LYS A 297 -14.77 -8.34 -3.26
N ARG A 298 -14.58 -8.74 -2.01
CA ARG A 298 -14.92 -10.07 -1.50
C ARG A 298 -16.39 -10.37 -1.78
N ILE A 299 -17.30 -9.57 -1.23
CA ILE A 299 -18.75 -9.83 -1.33
C ILE A 299 -19.19 -9.91 -2.79
N CYS A 300 -18.83 -8.93 -3.62
CA CYS A 300 -19.23 -8.91 -5.03
C CYS A 300 -18.66 -10.09 -5.82
N GLU A 301 -17.38 -10.43 -5.64
CA GLU A 301 -16.69 -11.41 -6.49
C GLU A 301 -16.85 -12.86 -5.98
N THR A 302 -17.15 -13.08 -4.69
CA THR A 302 -17.35 -14.41 -4.10
C THR A 302 -18.81 -14.73 -3.77
N ASP A 303 -19.53 -13.83 -3.11
CA ASP A 303 -20.79 -14.17 -2.42
C ASP A 303 -22.02 -13.93 -3.32
N ILE A 304 -22.02 -12.85 -4.11
CA ILE A 304 -23.19 -12.43 -4.91
C ILE A 304 -22.97 -12.43 -6.43
N GLY A 305 -21.73 -12.61 -6.90
CA GLY A 305 -21.40 -12.72 -8.32
C GLY A 305 -21.67 -11.44 -9.13
N LEU A 306 -21.34 -10.27 -8.57
CA LEU A 306 -21.48 -8.97 -9.24
C LEU A 306 -20.13 -8.42 -9.68
N MET A 307 -20.06 -7.91 -10.90
CA MET A 307 -18.89 -7.15 -11.35
C MET A 307 -18.89 -5.76 -10.68
N SER A 308 -17.76 -5.34 -10.10
CA SER A 308 -17.67 -4.08 -9.37
C SER A 308 -16.58 -3.13 -9.92
N GLN A 309 -16.89 -1.84 -9.99
CA GLN A 309 -15.93 -0.77 -10.26
C GLN A 309 -15.95 0.25 -9.12
N CYS A 310 -14.80 0.45 -8.48
CA CYS A 310 -14.66 1.32 -7.33
C CYS A 310 -14.01 2.66 -7.73
N CYS A 311 -14.52 3.78 -7.21
CA CYS A 311 -14.02 5.13 -7.45
C CYS A 311 -13.84 5.87 -6.12
N LEU A 312 -12.69 6.51 -5.92
CA LEU A 312 -12.43 7.32 -4.71
C LEU A 312 -13.08 8.70 -4.82
N LEU A 313 -13.55 9.22 -3.69
CA LEU A 313 -14.16 10.55 -3.54
C LEU A 313 -13.41 11.65 -4.28
N LYS A 314 -12.09 11.78 -4.05
CA LYS A 314 -11.26 12.81 -4.70
C LYS A 314 -11.30 12.79 -6.23
N ASN A 315 -11.50 11.62 -6.81
CA ASN A 315 -11.56 11.46 -8.26
C ASN A 315 -12.97 11.73 -8.81
N VAL A 316 -14.00 11.45 -8.00
CA VAL A 316 -15.40 11.78 -8.31
C VAL A 316 -15.58 13.29 -8.29
N GLU A 317 -15.07 13.98 -7.27
CA GLU A 317 -15.13 15.45 -7.17
C GLU A 317 -14.42 16.12 -8.35
N LYS A 318 -13.21 15.66 -8.69
CA LYS A 318 -12.43 16.22 -9.80
C LYS A 318 -13.00 15.86 -11.17
N SER A 319 -13.52 14.64 -11.34
CA SER A 319 -14.10 14.12 -12.60
C SER A 319 -13.30 14.45 -13.86
N SER A 320 -11.96 14.34 -13.81
CA SER A 320 -11.14 14.76 -14.94
C SER A 320 -11.39 13.86 -16.17
N PRO A 321 -11.36 14.40 -17.40
CA PRO A 321 -11.60 13.60 -18.60
C PRO A 321 -10.66 12.39 -18.72
N GLN A 322 -9.39 12.56 -18.32
CA GLN A 322 -8.42 11.47 -18.30
C GLN A 322 -8.79 10.37 -17.29
N PHE A 323 -9.29 10.74 -16.10
CA PHE A 323 -9.75 9.77 -15.11
C PHE A 323 -10.96 9.00 -15.63
N LEU A 324 -11.96 9.69 -16.16
CA LEU A 324 -13.17 9.09 -16.69
C LEU A 324 -12.85 8.13 -17.85
N ALA A 325 -11.96 8.51 -18.77
CA ALA A 325 -11.52 7.64 -19.86
C ALA A 325 -10.83 6.38 -19.32
N ASN A 326 -9.94 6.51 -18.33
CA ASN A 326 -9.27 5.37 -17.71
C ASN A 326 -10.25 4.44 -16.95
N VAL A 327 -11.31 4.99 -16.36
CA VAL A 327 -12.38 4.19 -15.73
C VAL A 327 -13.20 3.46 -16.79
N ALA A 328 -13.58 4.14 -17.89
CA ALA A 328 -14.30 3.53 -19.01
C ALA A 328 -13.52 2.35 -19.61
N LEU A 329 -12.20 2.47 -19.80
CA LEU A 329 -11.35 1.38 -20.26
C LEU A 329 -11.33 0.17 -19.31
N LYS A 330 -11.40 0.41 -17.99
CA LYS A 330 -11.48 -0.66 -16.98
C LYS A 330 -12.85 -1.35 -17.00
N ILE A 331 -13.93 -0.56 -17.11
CA ILE A 331 -15.29 -1.09 -17.24
C ILE A 331 -15.39 -1.94 -18.51
N ASN A 332 -14.85 -1.46 -19.63
CA ASN A 332 -14.85 -2.21 -20.88
C ASN A 332 -14.22 -3.59 -20.72
N ALA A 333 -13.01 -3.66 -20.17
CA ALA A 333 -12.30 -4.92 -19.95
C ALA A 333 -13.05 -5.87 -19.00
N LYS A 334 -13.65 -5.34 -17.94
CA LYS A 334 -14.44 -6.12 -16.96
C LYS A 334 -15.72 -6.70 -17.54
N CYS A 335 -16.36 -5.96 -18.45
CA CYS A 335 -17.60 -6.36 -19.09
C CYS A 335 -17.37 -7.08 -20.44
N GLY A 336 -16.17 -7.64 -20.66
CA GLY A 336 -15.84 -8.51 -21.80
C GLY A 336 -15.43 -7.79 -23.09
N GLY A 337 -15.26 -6.47 -23.05
CA GLY A 337 -14.76 -5.67 -24.18
C GLY A 337 -13.25 -5.74 -24.36
N ARG A 338 -12.78 -5.35 -25.56
CA ARG A 338 -11.35 -5.23 -25.91
C ARG A 338 -11.01 -3.78 -26.22
N ASN A 339 -10.04 -3.23 -25.50
CA ASN A 339 -9.64 -1.83 -25.63
C ASN A 339 -8.86 -1.55 -26.93
N SER A 340 -7.76 -2.26 -27.12
CA SER A 340 -6.89 -2.15 -28.29
C SER A 340 -6.37 -3.52 -28.71
N VAL A 341 -5.88 -3.62 -29.94
CA VAL A 341 -5.22 -4.81 -30.48
C VAL A 341 -3.95 -4.39 -31.21
N PHE A 342 -3.03 -5.33 -31.43
CA PHE A 342 -1.95 -5.12 -32.39
C PHE A 342 -2.54 -4.94 -33.79
N ALA A 343 -2.06 -3.93 -34.51
CA ALA A 343 -2.47 -3.66 -35.88
C ALA A 343 -1.95 -4.74 -36.83
N ASP A 344 -0.73 -5.20 -36.57
CA ASP A 344 -0.05 -6.28 -37.30
C ASP A 344 0.47 -7.31 -36.28
N ILE A 345 -0.27 -8.41 -36.14
CA ILE A 345 0.06 -9.48 -35.20
C ILE A 345 1.29 -10.27 -35.66
N PRO A 346 1.44 -10.65 -36.94
CA PRO A 346 2.67 -11.29 -37.43
C PRO A 346 3.95 -10.52 -37.10
N VAL A 347 3.94 -9.19 -37.21
CA VAL A 347 5.10 -8.35 -36.88
C VAL A 347 5.25 -8.18 -35.36
N SER A 348 4.15 -7.96 -34.63
CA SER A 348 4.22 -7.67 -33.19
C SER A 348 4.49 -8.92 -32.35
N LEU A 349 4.03 -10.08 -32.79
CA LEU A 349 4.11 -11.36 -32.09
C LEU A 349 4.44 -12.52 -33.08
N PRO A 350 5.63 -12.53 -33.68
CA PRO A 350 5.97 -13.43 -34.79
C PRO A 350 5.98 -14.92 -34.44
N VAL A 351 6.20 -15.25 -33.16
CA VAL A 351 6.17 -16.65 -32.67
C VAL A 351 4.74 -17.05 -32.31
N VAL A 352 4.05 -16.22 -31.51
CA VAL A 352 2.69 -16.48 -31.02
C VAL A 352 1.68 -16.55 -32.17
N TRP A 353 1.87 -15.74 -33.22
CA TRP A 353 0.99 -15.76 -34.37
C TRP A 353 0.96 -17.13 -35.03
N LYS A 354 2.10 -17.82 -35.20
CA LYS A 354 2.24 -18.97 -36.11
C LYS A 354 1.44 -20.22 -35.70
N GLN A 355 1.21 -20.44 -34.41
CA GLN A 355 0.55 -21.63 -33.89
C GLN A 355 -0.33 -21.26 -32.70
N PRO A 356 -1.43 -22.00 -32.44
CA PRO A 356 -2.23 -21.81 -31.23
C PRO A 356 -1.32 -21.84 -30.00
N THR A 357 -1.29 -20.73 -29.25
CA THR A 357 -0.32 -20.50 -28.18
C THR A 357 -1.04 -20.03 -26.92
N ILE A 358 -0.64 -20.57 -25.77
CA ILE A 358 -1.09 -20.10 -24.45
C ILE A 358 0.04 -19.31 -23.81
N ILE A 359 -0.24 -18.11 -23.33
CA ILE A 359 0.70 -17.29 -22.57
C ILE A 359 0.27 -17.29 -21.11
N PHE A 360 1.16 -17.69 -20.21
CA PHE A 360 0.93 -17.66 -18.77
C PHE A 360 1.66 -16.47 -18.13
N GLY A 361 1.00 -15.82 -17.18
CA GLY A 361 1.62 -14.91 -16.22
C GLY A 361 1.36 -15.43 -14.82
N ALA A 362 2.41 -15.55 -14.01
CA ALA A 362 2.32 -16.02 -12.63
C ALA A 362 2.98 -15.01 -11.70
N ASP A 363 2.37 -14.80 -10.53
CA ASP A 363 2.88 -13.93 -9.46
C ASP A 363 2.56 -14.51 -8.09
N VAL A 364 3.44 -14.26 -7.12
CA VAL A 364 3.26 -14.65 -5.72
C VAL A 364 3.41 -13.40 -4.85
N THR A 365 2.38 -13.11 -4.07
CA THR A 365 2.40 -12.01 -3.09
C THR A 365 2.57 -12.57 -1.69
N HIS A 366 3.62 -12.12 -1.00
CA HIS A 366 3.89 -12.46 0.39
C HIS A 366 3.24 -11.46 1.36
N PRO A 367 2.94 -11.89 2.59
CA PRO A 367 2.44 -11.00 3.64
C PRO A 367 3.48 -9.93 4.03
N SER A 368 3.06 -8.98 4.88
CA SER A 368 3.97 -7.96 5.40
C SER A 368 5.09 -8.61 6.22
N ALA A 369 6.30 -8.02 6.23
CA ALA A 369 7.47 -8.55 6.95
C ALA A 369 7.32 -8.68 8.49
N LEU A 370 6.18 -8.30 9.05
CA LEU A 370 5.83 -8.44 10.48
C LEU A 370 4.60 -9.34 10.71
N ASP A 371 4.04 -9.90 9.63
CA ASP A 371 2.87 -10.77 9.64
C ASP A 371 3.31 -12.19 9.28
N ASP A 372 3.56 -12.97 10.32
CA ASP A 372 3.99 -14.37 10.20
C ASP A 372 2.80 -15.33 10.15
N THR A 373 1.56 -14.81 10.09
CA THR A 373 0.33 -15.61 10.18
C THR A 373 -0.44 -15.65 8.87
N ALA A 374 -0.34 -14.62 8.05
CA ALA A 374 -1.01 -14.58 6.76
C ALA A 374 -0.26 -15.47 5.73
N PRO A 375 -0.99 -16.24 4.90
CA PRO A 375 -0.37 -17.07 3.90
C PRO A 375 0.15 -16.25 2.72
N SER A 376 1.01 -16.88 1.92
CA SER A 376 1.38 -16.33 0.61
C SER A 376 0.29 -16.65 -0.41
N ILE A 377 0.00 -15.72 -1.31
CA ILE A 377 -1.03 -15.85 -2.34
C ILE A 377 -0.36 -16.00 -3.70
N ALA A 378 -0.50 -17.18 -4.31
CA ALA A 378 -0.11 -17.40 -5.69
C ALA A 378 -1.27 -17.05 -6.64
N SER A 379 -0.96 -16.43 -7.78
CA SER A 379 -1.93 -16.16 -8.83
C SER A 379 -1.35 -16.52 -10.19
N VAL A 380 -2.14 -17.21 -11.01
CA VAL A 380 -1.83 -17.52 -12.42
C VAL A 380 -2.91 -16.90 -13.29
N ARG A 381 -2.52 -16.32 -14.42
CA ARG A 381 -3.40 -15.81 -15.46
C ARG A 381 -2.94 -16.36 -16.80
N PHE A 382 -3.88 -16.55 -17.73
CA PHE A 382 -3.50 -16.97 -19.07
C PHE A 382 -4.27 -16.25 -20.18
N ILE A 383 -3.68 -16.25 -21.36
CA ILE A 383 -4.30 -15.76 -22.60
C ILE A 383 -4.17 -16.87 -23.62
N PHE A 384 -5.28 -17.25 -24.24
CA PHE A 384 -5.29 -18.18 -25.37
C PHE A 384 -5.30 -17.40 -26.68
N PHE A 385 -4.28 -17.64 -27.51
CA PHE A 385 -4.18 -17.07 -28.85
C PHE A 385 -4.48 -18.16 -29.89
N ASN A 386 -5.51 -17.96 -30.71
CA ASN A 386 -5.87 -18.84 -31.81
C ASN A 386 -6.13 -18.03 -33.09
N GLN A 387 -5.52 -18.44 -34.20
CA GLN A 387 -5.69 -17.79 -35.50
C GLN A 387 -7.11 -17.97 -36.09
N TRP A 388 -7.77 -19.08 -35.79
CA TRP A 388 -9.03 -19.50 -36.45
C TRP A 388 -10.27 -18.79 -35.91
N THR A 389 -10.16 -18.26 -34.69
CA THR A 389 -11.18 -17.43 -34.07
C THR A 389 -10.55 -16.05 -33.98
N SER A 390 -11.11 -15.01 -34.59
CA SER A 390 -10.68 -13.59 -34.47
C SER A 390 -10.76 -13.02 -33.02
N TYR A 391 -10.78 -13.92 -32.04
CA TYR A 391 -10.98 -13.76 -30.63
C TYR A 391 -9.70 -14.19 -29.90
N THR A 392 -9.03 -13.20 -29.30
CA THR A 392 -8.20 -13.46 -28.13
C THR A 392 -9.15 -13.77 -27.00
N ILE A 393 -9.29 -15.03 -26.61
CA ILE A 393 -10.08 -15.37 -25.42
C ILE A 393 -9.13 -15.24 -24.23
N VAL A 394 -9.30 -14.14 -23.50
CA VAL A 394 -8.61 -13.94 -22.23
C VAL A 394 -9.45 -14.61 -21.16
N TYR A 395 -9.11 -15.86 -20.82
CA TYR A 395 -9.63 -16.49 -19.63
C TYR A 395 -8.76 -16.09 -18.45
N PHE A 396 -9.29 -15.23 -17.59
CA PHE A 396 -8.71 -15.02 -16.26
C PHE A 396 -9.16 -16.15 -15.35
N LEU A 397 -8.56 -17.34 -15.46
CA LEU A 397 -8.70 -18.32 -14.39
C LEU A 397 -7.77 -17.89 -13.27
N HIS A 398 -8.32 -17.25 -12.25
CA HIS A 398 -7.59 -16.98 -11.02
C HIS A 398 -7.54 -18.27 -10.19
N ILE A 399 -6.49 -19.06 -10.36
CA ILE A 399 -6.14 -20.08 -9.38
C ILE A 399 -5.45 -19.34 -8.23
N PHE A 400 -6.16 -19.19 -7.11
CA PHE A 400 -5.57 -18.80 -5.85
C PHE A 400 -5.16 -20.07 -5.12
N ALA A 401 -3.85 -20.28 -4.98
CA ALA A 401 -3.33 -21.28 -4.06
C ALA A 401 -2.85 -20.57 -2.80
N ILE A 402 -3.39 -20.99 -1.65
CA ILE A 402 -2.83 -20.68 -0.34
C ILE A 402 -1.59 -21.56 -0.21
N CYS A 403 -0.42 -20.94 -0.32
CA CYS A 403 0.83 -21.64 -0.05
C CYS A 403 1.09 -21.54 1.45
N ASP A 404 0.70 -22.58 2.19
CA ASP A 404 1.12 -22.76 3.58
C ASP A 404 2.61 -23.11 3.58
N GLY A 405 3.43 -22.07 3.75
CA GLY A 405 4.85 -22.23 3.96
C GLY A 405 5.10 -22.78 5.36
N VAL A 406 5.30 -24.09 5.47
CA VAL A 406 6.24 -24.61 6.47
C VAL A 406 7.59 -23.99 6.14
N SER A 407 8.06 -23.08 6.98
CA SER A 407 9.44 -22.59 6.93
C SER A 407 10.39 -23.79 6.95
N ILE A 408 11.21 -23.93 5.89
CA ILE A 408 12.36 -24.84 5.87
C ILE A 408 13.48 -24.22 6.70
#